data_AF-A0A2X2HMM0-F1
#
_entry.id   AF-A0A2X2HMM0-F1
#
_cell.length_a   1.000
_cell.length_b   1.000
_cell.length_c   1.000
_cell.angle_alpha   90.00
_cell.angle_beta   90.00
_cell.angle_gamma   90.00
#
_symmetry.space_group_name_H-M   'P 1'
#
loop_
_entity.id
_entity.type
_entity.pdbx_description
1 polymer ?
#
loop_
_entity_poly.entity_id
_entity_poly.type
_entity_poly.pdbx_seq_one_letter_code
_entity_poly.pdbx_strand_id
1 'polypeptide(L)' 'MVDATLRDLIHRQAGELELERYVRQHSAGIRSNGIEKVLAGETSLDEVLRVTMEA' A
#
# COMPACT_ATOMS: atom_id res chain seq x y z
N MET A 1 8.15 -6.60 -4.34
CA MET A 1 8.40 -7.76 -5.24
C MET A 1 7.34 -8.80 -4.96
N VAL A 2 6.90 -9.59 -5.94
CA VAL A 2 5.94 -10.69 -5.71
C VAL A 2 6.72 -11.95 -5.34
N ASP A 3 6.69 -12.31 -4.06
CA ASP A 3 7.31 -13.53 -3.54
C ASP A 3 6.45 -14.78 -3.76
N ALA A 4 6.96 -15.93 -3.30
CA ALA A 4 6.29 -17.23 -3.45
C ALA A 4 4.97 -17.30 -2.68
N THR A 5 4.89 -16.68 -1.50
CA THR A 5 3.68 -16.71 -0.65
C THR A 5 2.56 -15.88 -1.28
N LEU A 6 2.86 -14.66 -1.74
CA LEU A 6 1.89 -13.83 -2.44
C LEU A 6 1.38 -14.51 -3.72
N ARG A 7 2.26 -15.23 -4.43
CA ARG A 7 1.87 -16.01 -5.62
C ARG A 7 0.92 -17.15 -5.28
N ASP A 8 1.14 -17.88 -4.18
CA ASP A 8 0.22 -18.93 -3.73
C ASP A 8 -1.16 -18.35 -3.37
N LEU A 9 -1.18 -17.25 -2.61
CA LEU A 9 -2.44 -16.56 -2.25
C LEU A 9 -3.23 -16.14 -3.50
N ILE A 10 -2.57 -15.60 -4.52
CA ILE A 10 -3.20 -15.25 -5.80
C ILE A 10 -3.72 -16.51 -6.51
N HIS A 11 -2.92 -17.57 -6.58
CA HIS A 11 -3.31 -18.81 -7.25
C HIS A 11 -4.55 -19.46 -6.63
N ARG A 12 -4.67 -19.36 -5.31
CA ARG A 12 -5.80 -19.88 -4.52
C ARG A 12 -7.00 -18.94 -4.49
N GLN A 13 -6.93 -17.80 -5.19
CA GLN A 13 -7.95 -16.75 -5.19
C GLN A 13 -8.31 -16.31 -3.76
N ALA A 14 -7.28 -16.14 -2.92
CA ALA A 14 -7.44 -15.64 -1.56
C ALA A 14 -8.19 -14.30 -1.55
N GLY A 15 -8.99 -14.08 -0.51
CA GLY A 15 -9.77 -12.85 -0.39
C GLY A 15 -8.89 -11.61 -0.28
N GLU A 16 -9.43 -10.45 -0.67
CA GLU A 16 -8.71 -9.17 -0.64
C GLU A 16 -8.11 -8.85 0.73
N LEU A 17 -8.86 -9.10 1.82
CA LEU A 17 -8.38 -8.88 3.19
C LEU A 17 -7.15 -9.75 3.54
N GLU A 18 -7.09 -10.97 3.00
CA GLU A 18 -5.97 -11.88 3.23
C GLU A 18 -4.72 -11.43 2.46
N LEU A 19 -4.91 -11.09 1.18
CA LEU A 19 -3.87 -10.51 0.33
C LEU A 19 -3.33 -9.21 0.93
N GLU A 20 -4.20 -8.29 1.34
CA GLU A 20 -3.80 -7.01 1.93
C GLU A 20 -2.99 -7.23 3.20
N ARG A 21 -3.44 -8.10 4.11
CA ARG A 21 -2.72 -8.40 5.35
C ARG A 21 -1.30 -8.92 5.10
N TYR A 22 -1.13 -9.75 4.07
CA TYR A 22 0.20 -10.24 3.70
C TYR A 22 1.07 -9.12 3.12
N VAL A 23 0.52 -8.35 2.17
CA VAL A 23 1.25 -7.28 1.49
C VAL A 23 1.64 -6.15 2.44
N ARG A 24 0.80 -5.80 3.42
CA ARG A 24 1.08 -4.74 4.41
C ARG A 24 2.25 -5.05 5.33
N GLN A 25 2.66 -6.32 5.45
CA GLN A 25 3.88 -6.70 6.19
C GLN A 25 5.16 -6.40 5.41
N HIS A 26 5.05 -6.26 4.09
CA HIS A 26 6.19 -6.16 3.17
C HIS A 26 6.24 -4.82 2.42
N SER A 27 5.14 -4.07 2.40
CA SER A 27 5.04 -2.78 1.72
C SER A 27 4.19 -1.81 2.53
N ALA A 28 4.69 -0.58 2.65
CA ALA A 28 3.91 0.54 3.16
C ALA A 28 2.69 0.81 2.27
N GLY A 29 1.64 1.38 2.86
CA GLY A 29 0.50 1.87 2.10
C GLY A 29 0.75 3.19 1.42
N ILE A 30 -0.08 3.49 0.42
CA ILE A 30 0.02 4.72 -0.39
C ILE A 30 0.01 5.96 0.53
N ARG A 31 -0.87 6.00 1.52
CA ARG A 31 -0.94 7.10 2.50
C ARG A 31 0.33 7.20 3.35
N SER A 32 0.84 6.09 3.87
CA SER A 32 2.08 6.09 4.67
C SER A 32 3.27 6.60 3.85
N ASN A 33 3.39 6.16 2.59
CA ASN A 33 4.43 6.65 1.69
C ASN A 33 4.24 8.14 1.35
N GLY A 34 3.00 8.60 1.17
CA GLY A 34 2.70 10.02 0.99
C GLY A 34 3.16 10.85 2.19
N ILE A 35 2.93 10.37 3.42
CA ILE A 35 3.40 11.04 4.64
C ILE A 35 4.93 11.16 4.66
N GLU A 36 5.66 10.12 4.27
CA GLU A 36 7.13 10.16 4.17
C GLU A 36 7.60 11.26 3.19
N LYS A 37 6.93 11.39 2.04
CA LYS A 37 7.23 12.43 1.04
C LYS A 37 6.92 13.84 1.54
N VAL A 38 5.86 14.01 2.34
CA VAL A 38 5.55 15.28 3.01
C VAL A 38 6.67 15.65 3.97
N LEU A 39 7.14 14.69 4.78
CA LEU A 39 8.24 14.91 5.71
C LEU A 39 9.57 15.22 5.00
N ALA A 40 9.77 14.67 3.80
CA ALA A 40 10.91 14.98 2.94
C ALA A 40 10.78 16.33 2.19
N GLY A 41 9.61 16.98 2.24
CA GLY A 41 9.35 18.24 1.54
C GLY A 41 9.10 18.08 0.03
N GLU A 42 8.79 16.87 -0.44
CA GLU A 42 8.56 16.56 -1.86
C GLU A 42 7.12 16.86 -2.32
N THR A 43 6.15 16.86 -1.40
CA THR A 43 4.72 17.08 -1.69
C THR A 43 4.02 17.70 -0.48
N SER A 44 2.77 18.11 -0.66
CA SER A 44 1.93 18.68 0.40
C SER A 44 1.03 17.62 1.05
N LEU A 45 0.69 17.82 2.34
CA LEU A 45 -0.27 16.95 3.02
C LEU A 45 -1.63 16.96 2.32
N ASP A 46 -2.04 18.12 1.80
CA ASP A 46 -3.31 18.30 1.07
C ASP A 46 -3.37 17.42 -0.19
N GLU A 47 -2.26 17.36 -0.93
CA GLU A 47 -2.14 16.49 -2.11
C GLU A 47 -2.24 15.01 -1.76
N VAL A 48 -1.57 14.57 -0.68
CA VAL A 48 -1.64 13.17 -0.21
C VAL A 48 -3.05 12.80 0.23
N LEU A 49 -3.73 13.68 0.96
CA LEU A 49 -5.11 13.43 1.42
C LEU A 49 -6.07 13.34 0.23
N ARG A 50 -5.99 14.28 -0.72
CA ARG A 50 -6.83 14.25 -1.92
C ARG A 50 -6.73 12.91 -2.66
N VAL A 51 -5.50 12.47 -2.97
CA VAL A 51 -5.28 11.26 -3.77
C VAL A 51 -5.61 9.96 -3.02
N THR A 52 -5.48 9.95 -1.69
CA THR A 52 -5.72 8.72 -0.90
C THR A 52 -7.14 8.57 -0.35
N MET A 53 -7.97 9.62 -0.44
CA MET A 53 -9.40 9.57 -0.08
C MET A 53 -10.32 9.44 -1.29
N GLU A 54 -9.88 9.84 -2.48
CA GLU A 54 -10.61 9.66 -3.75
C GLU A 54 -10.43 8.24 -4.34
N ALA A 55 -9.62 7.39 -3.70
CA ALA A 55 -9.30 6.02 -4.11
C ALA A 55 -10.13 4.97 -3.38
#